data_AF-A0A7S0STV3-F1
#
_entry.id   AF-A0A7S0STV3-F1
#
_cell.length_a   1.000
_cell.length_b   1.000
_cell.length_c   1.000
_cell.angle_alpha   90.00
_cell.angle_beta   90.00
_cell.angle_gamma   90.00
#
_symmetry.space_group_name_H-M   'P 1'
#
loop_
_entity.id
_entity.type
_entity.pdbx_description
1 polymer ?
#
loop_
_entity_poly.entity_id
_entity_poly.type
_entity_poly.pdbx_seq_one_letter_code
_entity_poly.pdbx_strand_id
1 'polypeptide(L)'
;LAYLPESCKISLKKLSPYYVPKILVNMPAGQVSIRYGLKGPVHSVATACAAGTHSIGDAYNFIRLNYADIMLAGGSDASIGPMSLSGFSRMKALSTGGITASRPFDSSRNGFVIGEGSGIIVLEELSSALSRNANIIAEVLGYGITGD
;
A
#
# COMPACT_ATOMS: atom_id res chain seq x y z
N LEU A 1 5.67 19.66 22.99
CA LEU A 1 6.47 18.85 23.93
C LEU A 1 6.18 19.15 25.41
N ALA A 2 5.88 20.40 25.79
CA ALA A 2 5.59 20.76 27.20
C ALA A 2 4.28 20.16 27.79
N TYR A 3 3.33 19.75 26.94
CA TYR A 3 2.02 19.21 27.36
C TYR A 3 1.92 17.68 27.33
N LEU A 4 3.01 16.98 26.99
CA LEU A 4 3.00 15.51 27.01
C LEU A 4 3.28 15.02 28.44
N PRO A 5 2.51 14.04 28.96
CA PRO A 5 2.80 13.41 30.24
C PRO A 5 4.23 12.86 30.24
N GLU A 6 4.88 12.84 31.41
CA GLU A 6 6.30 12.46 31.57
C GLU A 6 6.62 11.10 30.93
N SER A 7 5.67 10.16 31.02
CA SER A 7 5.73 8.82 30.41
C SER A 7 5.79 8.83 28.87
N CYS A 8 5.33 9.89 28.22
CA CYS A 8 5.37 10.08 26.76
C CYS A 8 6.57 10.92 26.29
N LYS A 9 7.43 11.40 27.20
CA LYS A 9 8.61 12.18 26.82
C LYS A 9 9.74 11.25 26.37
N ILE A 10 9.90 11.09 25.06
CA ILE A 10 11.07 10.42 24.49
C ILE A 10 12.22 11.43 24.40
N SER A 11 13.38 11.08 24.96
CA SER A 11 14.59 11.91 24.82
C SER A 11 14.99 12.03 23.34
N LEU A 12 15.25 13.24 22.86
CA LEU A 12 15.74 13.47 21.49
C LEU A 12 17.00 12.64 21.17
N LYS A 13 17.86 12.42 22.16
CA LYS A 13 19.07 11.58 22.00
C LYS A 13 18.77 10.10 21.77
N LYS A 14 17.58 9.63 22.16
CA LYS A 14 17.14 8.24 21.98
C LYS A 14 16.37 8.04 20.67
N LEU A 15 15.98 9.12 19.98
CA LEU A 15 15.29 9.03 18.70
C LEU A 15 16.29 8.75 17.59
N SER A 16 16.06 7.70 16.81
CA SER A 16 16.92 7.40 15.66
C SER A 16 16.85 8.53 14.62
N PRO A 17 17.98 8.92 14.00
CA PRO A 17 17.95 9.85 12.87
C PRO A 17 17.13 9.33 11.68
N TYR A 18 16.89 8.01 11.62
CA TYR A 18 16.05 7.37 10.60
C TYR A 18 14.58 7.28 10.98
N TYR A 19 14.15 7.82 12.13
CA TYR A 19 12.77 7.68 12.58
C TYR A 19 11.78 8.20 11.54
N VAL A 20 11.97 9.43 11.06
CA VAL A 20 11.06 10.03 10.07
C VAL A 20 11.06 9.22 8.76
N PRO A 21 12.21 8.91 8.12
CA PRO A 21 12.23 8.04 6.94
C PRO A 21 11.73 6.60 7.16
N LYS A 22 11.58 6.12 8.41
CA LYS A 22 11.04 4.79 8.68
C LYS A 22 9.51 4.75 8.72
N ILE A 23 8.86 5.88 8.98
CA ILE A 23 7.40 5.91 9.23
C ILE A 23 6.60 6.58 8.12
N LEU A 24 7.25 7.25 7.17
CA LEU A 24 6.56 7.92 6.09
C LEU A 24 5.97 6.89 5.10
N VAL A 25 4.71 7.09 4.74
CA VAL A 25 3.93 6.17 3.87
C VAL A 25 4.54 5.97 2.48
N ASN A 26 5.32 6.93 1.99
CA ASN A 26 5.96 6.86 0.67
C ASN A 26 7.29 6.09 0.66
N MET A 27 7.78 5.69 1.82
CA MET A 27 9.10 5.08 1.95
C MET A 27 9.21 3.68 1.35
N PRO A 28 8.18 2.82 1.34
CA PRO A 28 8.23 1.58 0.57
C PRO A 28 8.56 1.82 -0.91
N ALA A 29 7.88 2.76 -1.58
CA ALA A 29 8.16 3.11 -2.97
C ALA A 29 9.56 3.75 -3.13
N GLY A 30 9.92 4.67 -2.23
CA GLY A 30 11.24 5.31 -2.22
C GLY A 30 12.39 4.31 -2.04
N GLN A 31 12.26 3.33 -1.15
CA GLN A 31 13.27 2.29 -0.92
C GLN A 31 13.43 1.37 -2.14
N VAL A 32 12.33 1.01 -2.80
CA VAL A 32 12.37 0.25 -4.06
C VAL A 32 13.10 1.05 -5.14
N SER A 33 12.76 2.34 -5.30
CA SER A 33 13.44 3.24 -6.25
C SER A 33 14.93 3.34 -5.98
N ILE A 34 15.35 3.59 -4.73
CA ILE A 34 16.76 3.69 -4.34
C ILE A 34 17.49 2.37 -4.62
N ARG A 35 16.91 1.24 -4.19
CA ARG A 35 17.56 -0.08 -4.29
C ARG A 35 17.79 -0.51 -5.73
N TYR A 36 16.87 -0.20 -6.64
CA TYR A 36 16.93 -0.60 -8.05
C TYR A 36 17.33 0.52 -9.00
N GLY A 37 17.65 1.71 -8.48
CA GLY A 37 18.06 2.87 -9.30
C GLY A 37 16.97 3.40 -10.22
N LEU A 38 15.69 3.27 -9.85
CA LEU A 38 14.55 3.69 -10.67
C LEU A 38 14.36 5.21 -10.56
N LYS A 39 14.47 5.91 -11.69
CA LYS A 39 14.47 7.38 -11.76
C LYS A 39 13.20 7.99 -12.39
N GLY A 40 12.23 7.16 -12.75
CA GLY A 40 10.91 7.61 -13.21
C GLY A 40 10.05 8.16 -12.06
N PRO A 41 8.74 8.36 -12.28
CA PRO A 41 7.81 8.77 -11.25
C PRO A 41 7.85 7.84 -10.02
N VAL A 42 8.17 8.41 -8.85
CA VAL A 42 8.07 7.71 -7.56
C VAL A 42 6.84 8.25 -6.84
N HIS A 43 5.79 7.44 -6.80
CA HIS A 43 4.47 7.84 -6.32
C HIS A 43 3.99 6.93 -5.18
N SER A 44 3.17 7.46 -4.27
CA SER A 44 2.59 6.69 -3.18
C SER A 44 1.25 7.30 -2.78
N VAL A 45 0.19 6.49 -2.89
CA VAL A 45 -1.16 6.88 -2.50
C VAL A 45 -1.52 6.33 -1.13
N ALA A 46 -2.30 7.09 -0.38
CA ALA A 46 -2.81 6.69 0.93
C ALA A 46 -4.34 6.82 0.92
N THR A 47 -5.01 5.79 0.40
CA THR A 47 -6.47 5.76 0.17
C THR A 47 -7.10 4.51 0.80
N ALA A 48 -6.67 4.21 2.04
CA ALA A 48 -7.11 3.05 2.81
C ALA A 48 -6.98 1.73 2.03
N CYS A 49 -7.97 0.84 2.12
CA CYS A 49 -7.95 -0.49 1.50
C CYS A 49 -7.85 -0.46 -0.04
N ALA A 50 -8.22 0.66 -0.67
CA ALA A 50 -8.13 0.83 -2.13
C ALA A 50 -6.75 1.31 -2.61
N ALA A 51 -5.81 1.61 -1.70
CA ALA A 51 -4.51 2.17 -2.07
C ALA A 51 -3.73 1.30 -3.06
N GLY A 52 -3.78 -0.03 -2.91
CA GLY A 52 -3.15 -0.96 -3.85
C GLY A 52 -3.71 -0.82 -5.27
N THR A 53 -5.03 -0.83 -5.42
CA THR A 53 -5.68 -0.68 -6.73
C THR A 53 -5.50 0.72 -7.32
N HIS A 54 -5.54 1.77 -6.48
CA HIS A 54 -5.28 3.12 -6.94
C HIS A 54 -3.85 3.28 -7.46
N SER A 55 -2.85 2.70 -6.79
CA SER A 55 -1.48 2.75 -7.27
C SER A 55 -1.29 2.11 -8.66
N ILE A 56 -2.03 1.04 -8.96
CA ILE A 56 -2.03 0.37 -10.27
C ILE A 56 -2.69 1.25 -11.32
N GLY A 57 -3.82 1.86 -10.99
CA GLY A 57 -4.52 2.80 -11.87
C GLY A 57 -3.71 4.07 -12.16
N ASP A 58 -3.00 4.59 -11.16
CA ASP A 58 -2.12 5.75 -11.32
C ASP A 58 -0.91 5.39 -12.17
N ALA A 59 -0.31 4.20 -12.00
CA ALA A 59 0.74 3.68 -12.87
C ALA A 59 0.27 3.51 -14.32
N TYR A 60 -0.95 3.00 -14.53
CA TYR A 60 -1.60 2.97 -15.84
C TYR A 60 -1.69 4.38 -16.45
N ASN A 61 -2.11 5.38 -15.67
CA ASN A 61 -2.18 6.77 -16.14
C ASN A 61 -0.80 7.36 -16.43
N PHE A 62 0.22 7.09 -15.61
CA PHE A 62 1.58 7.54 -15.88
C PHE A 62 2.11 6.98 -17.20
N ILE A 63 1.85 5.70 -17.50
CA ILE A 63 2.25 5.10 -18.78
C ILE A 63 1.43 5.66 -19.93
N ARG A 64 0.10 5.67 -19.80
CA ARG A 64 -0.82 6.19 -20.82
C ARG A 64 -0.54 7.64 -21.20
N LEU A 65 -0.11 8.45 -20.25
CA LEU A 65 0.24 9.86 -20.43
C LEU A 65 1.72 10.08 -20.78
N ASN A 66 2.48 9.01 -21.06
CA ASN A 66 3.90 9.04 -21.43
C ASN A 66 4.83 9.68 -20.38
N TYR A 67 4.49 9.58 -19.08
CA TYR A 67 5.40 9.94 -17.99
C TYR A 67 6.39 8.82 -17.64
N ALA A 68 6.12 7.58 -18.04
CA ALA A 68 6.99 6.42 -17.87
C ALA A 68 6.65 5.32 -18.88
N ASP A 69 7.64 4.55 -19.32
CA ASP A 69 7.38 3.36 -20.16
C ASP A 69 7.07 2.12 -19.32
N ILE A 70 7.64 2.05 -18.11
CA ILE A 70 7.53 0.92 -17.17
C ILE A 70 7.30 1.47 -15.76
N MET A 71 6.35 0.88 -15.03
CA MET A 71 6.04 1.20 -13.65
C MET A 71 5.96 -0.05 -12.78
N LEU A 72 6.55 0.01 -11.58
CA LEU A 72 6.24 -0.93 -10.50
C LEU A 72 5.07 -0.37 -9.70
N ALA A 73 3.99 -1.13 -9.58
CA ALA A 73 2.76 -0.67 -8.93
C ALA A 73 2.19 -1.73 -8.00
N GLY A 74 1.54 -1.32 -6.92
CA GLY A 74 0.95 -2.22 -5.94
C GLY A 74 0.94 -1.64 -4.53
N GLY A 75 0.77 -2.50 -3.54
CA GLY A 75 0.61 -2.11 -2.15
C GLY A 75 1.40 -2.97 -1.19
N SER A 76 1.69 -2.42 -0.01
CA SER A 76 2.26 -3.14 1.12
C SER A 76 1.64 -2.62 2.41
N ASP A 77 1.36 -3.54 3.32
CA ASP A 77 0.90 -3.23 4.67
C ASP A 77 1.43 -4.28 5.66
N ALA A 78 1.87 -3.83 6.84
CA ALA A 78 2.36 -4.68 7.92
C ALA A 78 1.90 -4.10 9.26
N SER A 79 0.59 -3.88 9.38
CA SER A 79 0.00 -3.17 10.50
C SER A 79 -0.48 -4.07 11.63
N ILE A 80 -0.25 -5.39 11.60
CA ILE A 80 -0.74 -6.28 12.67
C ILE A 80 0.02 -6.01 13.97
N GLY A 81 -0.68 -5.43 14.96
CA GLY A 81 -0.12 -5.12 16.27
C GLY A 81 -1.20 -4.75 17.28
N PRO A 82 -0.86 -4.61 18.57
CA PRO A 82 -1.85 -4.35 19.63
C PRO A 82 -2.69 -3.10 19.38
N MET A 83 -2.06 -2.03 18.86
CA MET A 83 -2.73 -0.75 18.63
C MET A 83 -3.74 -0.82 17.48
N SER A 84 -3.35 -1.43 16.34
CA SER A 84 -4.23 -1.58 15.19
C SER A 84 -5.38 -2.54 15.49
N LEU A 85 -5.10 -3.70 16.10
CA LEU A 85 -6.11 -4.66 16.53
C LEU A 85 -7.11 -4.01 17.48
N SER A 86 -6.63 -3.26 18.48
CA SER A 86 -7.51 -2.55 19.43
C SER A 86 -8.32 -1.47 18.73
N GLY A 87 -7.71 -0.70 17.82
CA GLY A 87 -8.38 0.35 17.06
C GLY A 87 -9.51 -0.19 16.18
N PHE A 88 -9.22 -1.19 15.35
CA PHE A 88 -10.23 -1.80 14.48
C PHE A 88 -11.30 -2.57 15.27
N SER A 89 -10.94 -3.21 16.39
CA SER A 89 -11.92 -3.83 17.30
C SER A 89 -12.86 -2.81 17.93
N ARG A 90 -12.35 -1.65 18.34
CA ARG A 90 -13.17 -0.55 18.91
C ARG A 90 -14.16 0.01 17.89
N MET A 91 -13.80 0.03 16.61
CA MET A 91 -14.70 0.39 15.51
C MET A 91 -15.66 -0.75 15.12
N LYS A 92 -15.60 -1.91 15.80
CA LYS A 92 -16.38 -3.12 15.49
C LYS A 92 -16.17 -3.62 14.05
N ALA A 93 -14.97 -3.41 13.50
CA ALA A 93 -14.67 -3.78 12.13
C ALA A 93 -14.12 -5.22 12.00
N LEU A 94 -13.56 -5.77 13.08
CA LEU A 94 -12.95 -7.10 13.09
C LEU A 94 -13.95 -8.20 13.46
N SER A 95 -13.81 -9.36 12.82
CA SER A 95 -14.50 -10.59 13.20
C SER A 95 -14.01 -11.11 14.55
N THR A 96 -14.91 -11.69 15.34
CA THR A 96 -14.62 -12.44 16.57
C THR A 96 -14.63 -13.95 16.37
N GLY A 97 -14.71 -14.42 15.12
CA GLY A 97 -14.67 -15.84 14.79
C GLY A 97 -13.28 -16.46 14.96
N GLY A 98 -13.21 -17.79 15.05
CA GLY A 98 -11.95 -18.54 15.03
C GLY A 98 -11.39 -18.72 13.62
N ILE A 99 -10.94 -19.93 13.30
CA ILE A 99 -10.27 -20.26 12.02
C ILE A 99 -11.12 -19.87 10.78
N THR A 100 -12.45 -19.92 10.87
CA THR A 100 -13.38 -19.60 9.77
C THR A 100 -13.90 -18.16 9.80
N ALA A 101 -13.17 -17.23 10.43
CA ALA A 101 -13.60 -15.84 10.62
C ALA A 101 -13.83 -15.06 9.32
N SER A 102 -12.95 -15.22 8.33
CA SER A 102 -13.12 -14.60 7.02
C SER A 102 -14.12 -15.41 6.19
N ARG A 103 -15.36 -14.91 6.10
CA ARG A 103 -16.47 -15.55 5.37
C ARG A 103 -17.25 -14.52 4.51
N PRO A 104 -16.66 -14.03 3.40
CA PRO A 104 -17.33 -13.08 2.53
C PRO A 104 -18.70 -13.57 2.09
N PHE A 105 -19.70 -12.68 2.09
CA PHE A 105 -21.08 -12.93 1.67
C PHE A 105 -21.90 -13.94 2.49
N ASP A 106 -21.30 -14.62 3.48
CA ASP A 106 -22.00 -15.53 4.39
C ASP A 106 -23.00 -14.78 5.29
N SER A 107 -24.12 -15.41 5.65
CA SER A 107 -25.16 -14.83 6.49
C SER A 107 -24.69 -14.58 7.94
N SER A 108 -23.68 -15.33 8.39
CA SER A 108 -23.07 -15.22 9.72
C SER A 108 -21.81 -14.36 9.77
N ARG A 109 -21.45 -13.67 8.68
CA ARG A 109 -20.29 -12.75 8.65
C ARG A 109 -20.47 -11.62 9.68
N ASN A 110 -19.38 -11.24 10.35
CA ASN A 110 -19.45 -10.26 11.45
C ASN A 110 -18.25 -9.30 11.52
N GLY A 111 -17.50 -9.15 10.41
CA GLY A 111 -16.33 -8.28 10.32
C GLY A 111 -15.27 -8.87 9.39
N PHE A 112 -14.18 -8.14 9.15
CA PHE A 112 -13.03 -8.65 8.40
C PHE A 112 -11.98 -9.26 9.33
N VAL A 113 -11.02 -9.97 8.76
CA VAL A 113 -9.81 -10.45 9.46
C VAL A 113 -8.63 -9.61 8.97
N ILE A 114 -7.93 -8.95 9.88
CA ILE A 114 -6.75 -8.16 9.51
C ILE A 114 -5.65 -9.08 8.95
N GLY A 115 -5.08 -8.68 7.83
CA GLY A 115 -3.96 -9.35 7.20
C GLY A 115 -2.81 -8.37 6.99
N GLU A 116 -1.64 -8.91 6.66
CA GLU A 116 -0.46 -8.17 6.26
C GLU A 116 0.15 -8.81 5.02
N GLY A 117 0.91 -8.04 4.26
CA GLY A 117 1.56 -8.53 3.05
C GLY A 117 1.92 -7.42 2.09
N SER A 118 2.45 -7.83 0.94
CA SER A 118 2.73 -6.96 -0.19
C SER A 118 2.38 -7.65 -1.50
N GLY A 119 1.95 -6.86 -2.48
CA GLY A 119 1.67 -7.32 -3.83
C GLY A 119 2.07 -6.25 -4.82
N ILE A 120 3.00 -6.58 -5.71
CA ILE A 120 3.57 -5.67 -6.71
C ILE A 120 3.45 -6.32 -8.09
N ILE A 121 3.09 -5.51 -9.09
CA ILE A 121 3.08 -5.87 -10.50
C ILE A 121 3.95 -4.90 -11.30
N VAL A 122 4.44 -5.38 -12.44
CA VAL A 122 5.16 -4.55 -13.43
C VAL A 122 4.17 -4.22 -14.54
N LEU A 123 3.89 -2.93 -14.72
CA LEU A 123 3.14 -2.42 -15.86
C LEU A 123 4.14 -1.85 -16.87
N GLU A 124 3.86 -2.05 -18.15
CA GLU A 124 4.68 -1.55 -19.24
C GLU A 124 3.79 -1.17 -20.42
N GLU A 125 4.23 -0.19 -21.21
CA GLU A 125 3.61 0.15 -22.48
C GLU A 125 3.63 -1.05 -23.44
N LEU A 126 2.50 -1.33 -24.09
CA LEU A 126 2.29 -2.58 -24.82
C LEU A 126 3.28 -2.75 -25.99
N SER A 127 3.56 -1.69 -26.76
CA SER A 127 4.50 -1.77 -27.87
C SER A 127 5.93 -2.03 -27.40
N SER A 128 6.35 -1.43 -26.28
CA SER A 128 7.62 -1.71 -25.60
C SER A 128 7.69 -3.17 -25.17
N ALA A 129 6.67 -3.67 -24.49
CA ALA A 129 6.61 -5.06 -24.03
C ALA A 129 6.69 -6.06 -25.20
N LEU A 130 5.96 -5.80 -26.30
CA LEU A 130 5.99 -6.60 -27.51
C LEU A 130 7.37 -6.58 -28.19
N SER A 131 8.00 -5.40 -28.29
CA SER A 131 9.30 -5.24 -28.95
C SER A 131 10.41 -6.07 -28.32
N ARG A 132 10.35 -6.28 -27.00
CA ARG A 132 11.31 -7.08 -26.23
C ARG A 132 10.83 -8.51 -25.96
N ASN A 133 9.72 -8.94 -26.56
CA ASN A 133 9.09 -10.25 -26.36
C ASN A 133 8.86 -10.58 -24.86
N ALA A 134 8.31 -9.62 -24.12
CA ALA A 134 7.98 -9.80 -22.71
C ALA A 134 6.89 -10.87 -22.52
N ASN A 135 6.88 -11.53 -21.35
CA ASN A 135 5.76 -12.39 -20.95
C ASN A 135 4.58 -11.53 -20.48
N ILE A 136 3.59 -11.33 -21.35
CA ILE A 136 2.40 -10.52 -21.07
C ILE A 136 1.33 -11.41 -20.42
N ILE A 137 0.96 -11.09 -19.18
CA ILE A 137 -0.05 -11.87 -18.42
C ILE A 137 -1.47 -11.35 -18.70
N ALA A 138 -1.63 -10.03 -18.76
CA ALA A 138 -2.90 -9.35 -18.99
C ALA A 138 -2.67 -7.91 -19.46
N GLU A 139 -3.72 -7.27 -19.96
CA GLU A 139 -3.76 -5.86 -20.33
C GLU A 139 -4.70 -5.08 -19.40
N VAL A 140 -4.28 -3.89 -18.95
CA VAL A 140 -5.13 -2.98 -18.19
C VAL A 140 -5.90 -2.10 -19.16
N LEU A 141 -7.20 -2.39 -19.34
CA LEU A 141 -8.05 -1.68 -20.31
C LEU A 141 -8.55 -0.32 -19.82
N GLY A 142 -8.60 -0.11 -18.49
CA GLY A 142 -9.09 1.14 -17.93
C GLY A 142 -9.02 1.19 -16.41
N TYR A 143 -9.25 2.40 -15.89
CA TYR A 143 -9.20 2.73 -14.47
C TYR A 143 -10.24 3.81 -14.17
N GLY A 144 -10.98 3.66 -13.06
CA GLY A 144 -11.98 4.61 -12.59
C GLY A 144 -12.00 4.68 -11.07
N ILE A 145 -12.33 5.86 -10.54
CA ILE A 145 -12.43 6.15 -9.10
C ILE A 145 -13.71 6.97 -8.87
N THR A 146 -14.44 6.65 -7.81
CA THR A 146 -15.61 7.42 -7.36
C THR A 146 -15.59 7.55 -5.84
N GLY A 147 -16.34 8.50 -5.32
CA GLY A 147 -16.73 8.55 -3.91
C GLY A 147 -18.19 8.13 -3.76
N ASP A 148 -18.54 7.56 -2.61
CA ASP A 148 -19.91 7.19 -2.23
C ASP A 148 -20.79 8.42 -1.92
#